data_AF-A0A3D4X4A2-F1
#
_entry.id   AF-A0A3D4X4A2-F1
#
_cell.length_a   1.000
_cell.length_b   1.000
_cell.length_c   1.000
_cell.angle_alpha   90.00
_cell.angle_beta   90.00
_cell.angle_gamma   90.00
#
_symmetry.space_group_name_H-M   'P 1'
#
loop_
_entity.id
_entity.type
_entity.pdbx_description
1 polymer ?
#
loop_
_entity_poly.entity_id
_entity_poly.type
_entity_poly.pdbx_seq_one_letter_code
_entity_poly.pdbx_strand_id
1 'polypeptide(L)'
;MAGYSGTPLAKKIGVKPGLEVLLRNAPGDWSIPGVASGKVDVKEADIVVAFYRSRSELERDVAKMPTQLAKTAMWWVVWPRKAGGHTSDITENLLRELILPTGLVDVKVAALDDDWSGLKFVWRKELR
;
A
#
# COMPACT_ATOMS: atom_id res chain seq x y z
N MET A 1 -11.34 -7.15 17.02
CA MET A 1 -12.66 -6.48 17.02
C MET A 1 -12.45 -5.24 16.17
N ALA A 2 -12.83 -5.34 14.89
CA ALA A 2 -12.33 -4.50 13.81
C ALA A 2 -12.61 -3.01 14.02
N GLY A 3 -11.55 -2.21 13.96
CA GLY A 3 -11.59 -0.76 14.08
C GLY A 3 -12.54 -0.11 13.07
N TYR A 4 -13.68 0.36 13.60
CA TYR A 4 -14.54 1.46 13.17
C TYR A 4 -14.26 2.08 11.78
N SER A 5 -14.69 1.37 10.76
CA SER A 5 -15.21 1.97 9.54
C SER A 5 -16.10 0.93 8.88
N GLY A 6 -17.42 1.13 8.86
CA GLY A 6 -18.33 0.30 8.06
C GLY A 6 -18.09 0.40 6.55
N THR A 7 -17.01 1.07 6.12
CA THR A 7 -16.59 1.17 4.73
C THR A 7 -15.81 -0.09 4.35
N PRO A 8 -16.26 -0.86 3.34
CA PRO A 8 -15.55 -2.02 2.86
C PRO A 8 -14.10 -1.70 2.49
N LEU A 9 -13.17 -2.62 2.78
CA LEU A 9 -11.73 -2.44 2.54
C LEU A 9 -11.44 -2.01 1.10
N ALA A 10 -12.11 -2.63 0.12
CA ALA A 10 -12.01 -2.28 -1.30
C ALA A 10 -12.23 -0.77 -1.55
N LYS A 11 -13.31 -0.21 -0.99
CA LYS A 11 -13.62 1.23 -1.09
C LYS A 11 -12.61 2.07 -0.31
N LYS A 12 -12.13 1.59 0.83
CA LYS A 12 -11.13 2.29 1.67
C LYS A 12 -9.82 2.49 0.91
N ILE A 13 -9.37 1.49 0.15
CA ILE A 13 -8.12 1.54 -0.62
C ILE A 13 -8.28 2.13 -2.04
N GLY A 14 -9.52 2.35 -2.47
CA GLY A 14 -9.83 3.03 -3.73
C GLY A 14 -10.08 2.10 -4.92
N VAL A 15 -10.36 0.82 -4.68
CA VAL A 15 -10.77 -0.13 -5.73
C VAL A 15 -12.06 0.36 -6.39
N LYS A 16 -12.09 0.27 -7.72
CA LYS A 16 -13.25 0.52 -8.58
C LYS A 16 -13.36 -0.64 -9.59
N PRO A 17 -14.54 -0.87 -10.18
CA PRO A 17 -14.68 -1.86 -11.25
C PRO A 17 -13.67 -1.59 -12.38
N GLY A 18 -13.03 -2.67 -12.85
CA GLY A 18 -12.06 -2.62 -13.95
C GLY A 18 -10.64 -2.18 -13.57
N LEU A 19 -10.35 -1.96 -12.28
CA LEU A 19 -8.97 -1.71 -11.84
C LEU A 19 -8.26 -3.02 -11.50
N GLU A 20 -7.01 -3.14 -11.94
CA GLU A 20 -6.14 -4.27 -11.61
C GLU A 20 -5.47 -4.07 -10.25
N VAL A 21 -5.63 -5.06 -9.36
CA VAL A 21 -5.10 -5.02 -8.00
C VAL A 21 -4.01 -6.07 -7.83
N LEU A 22 -2.82 -5.62 -7.46
CA LEU A 22 -1.68 -6.46 -7.10
C LEU A 22 -1.50 -6.50 -5.58
N LEU A 23 -1.46 -7.71 -5.02
CA LEU A 23 -0.99 -7.94 -3.65
C LEU A 23 0.45 -8.41 -3.69
N ARG A 24 1.35 -7.64 -3.09
CA ARG A 24 2.79 -7.94 -3.06
C ARG A 24 3.23 -8.23 -1.64
N ASN A 25 3.88 -9.37 -1.44
CA ASN A 25 4.35 -9.86 -0.13
C ASN A 25 3.26 -9.97 0.94
N ALA A 26 1.98 -10.03 0.54
CA ALA A 26 0.88 -10.18 1.47
C ALA A 26 1.02 -11.50 2.25
N PRO A 27 0.58 -11.55 3.53
CA PRO A 27 0.38 -12.82 4.24
C PRO A 27 -0.53 -13.75 3.43
N GLY A 28 -0.32 -15.07 3.52
CA GLY A 28 -0.98 -16.03 2.63
C GLY A 28 -2.51 -16.09 2.76
N ASP A 29 -3.05 -15.70 3.91
CA ASP A 29 -4.47 -15.62 4.23
C ASP A 29 -5.06 -14.22 4.03
N TRP A 30 -4.23 -13.22 3.69
CA TRP A 30 -4.67 -11.85 3.53
C TRP A 30 -5.31 -11.62 2.16
N SER A 31 -6.49 -11.03 2.15
CA SER A 31 -7.22 -10.73 0.92
C SER A 31 -8.06 -9.46 1.06
N ILE A 32 -8.52 -8.94 -0.09
CA ILE A 32 -9.50 -7.85 -0.13
C ILE A 32 -10.85 -8.48 -0.47
N PRO A 33 -11.82 -8.52 0.47
CA PRO A 33 -13.11 -9.14 0.21
C PRO A 33 -13.82 -8.55 -1.01
N GLY A 34 -14.26 -9.41 -1.91
CA GLY A 34 -14.98 -9.03 -3.14
C GLY A 34 -14.10 -8.46 -4.25
N VAL A 35 -12.76 -8.57 -4.14
CA VAL A 35 -11.81 -8.10 -5.15
C VAL A 35 -10.89 -9.25 -5.53
N ALA A 36 -10.86 -9.57 -6.82
CA ALA A 36 -9.85 -10.46 -7.36
C ALA A 36 -8.50 -9.72 -7.37
N SER A 37 -7.50 -10.26 -6.68
CA SER A 37 -6.12 -9.79 -6.80
C SER A 37 -5.38 -10.64 -7.83
N GLY A 38 -4.81 -10.00 -8.84
CA GLY A 38 -4.15 -10.67 -9.95
C GLY A 38 -2.69 -11.03 -9.69
N LYS A 39 -2.15 -11.95 -10.51
CA LYS A 39 -0.70 -12.12 -10.73
C LYS A 39 -0.24 -11.17 -11.83
N VAL A 40 -0.57 -9.89 -11.72
CA VAL A 40 -0.16 -8.87 -12.68
C VAL A 40 1.21 -8.32 -12.31
N ASP A 41 1.95 -7.84 -13.30
CA ASP A 41 3.18 -7.10 -13.03
C ASP A 41 2.86 -5.75 -12.39
N VAL A 42 3.81 -5.21 -11.61
CA VAL A 42 3.67 -3.87 -10.99
C VAL A 42 3.35 -2.78 -12.03
N LYS A 43 3.84 -2.94 -13.26
CA LYS A 43 3.64 -2.00 -14.36
C LYS A 43 2.21 -1.97 -14.89
N GLU A 44 1.46 -3.04 -14.67
CA GLU A 44 0.09 -3.23 -15.16
C GLU A 44 -0.95 -3.00 -14.06
N ALA A 45 -0.54 -2.96 -12.79
CA ALA A 45 -1.42 -2.76 -11.66
C ALA A 45 -1.85 -1.29 -11.51
N ASP A 46 -3.15 -1.06 -11.38
CA ASP A 46 -3.71 0.23 -10.99
C ASP A 46 -3.56 0.48 -9.49
N ILE A 47 -3.59 -0.59 -8.70
CA ILE A 47 -3.43 -0.56 -7.24
C ILE A 47 -2.43 -1.63 -6.83
N VAL A 48 -1.31 -1.19 -6.27
CA VAL A 48 -0.31 -2.07 -5.66
C VAL A 48 -0.45 -1.98 -4.15
N VAL A 49 -0.82 -3.06 -3.49
CA VAL A 49 -0.83 -3.19 -2.03
C VAL A 49 0.37 -4.03 -1.63
N ALA A 50 1.42 -3.39 -1.13
CA ALA A 50 2.69 -4.03 -0.84
C ALA A 50 2.96 -4.04 0.67
N PHE A 51 3.23 -5.23 1.21
CA PHE A 51 3.46 -5.47 2.62
C PHE A 51 4.97 -5.52 2.91
N TYR A 52 5.36 -4.85 3.99
CA TYR A 52 6.73 -4.79 4.47
C TYR A 52 6.76 -5.03 5.97
N ARG A 53 7.68 -5.89 6.44
CA ARG A 53 7.85 -6.18 7.87
C ARG A 53 9.07 -5.51 8.48
N SER A 54 9.99 -5.02 7.66
CA SER A 54 11.16 -4.28 8.13
C SER A 54 11.47 -3.08 7.25
N ARG A 55 12.12 -2.07 7.84
CA ARG A 55 12.70 -0.95 7.12
C ARG A 55 13.60 -1.40 5.96
N SER A 56 14.41 -2.43 6.16
CA SER A 56 15.36 -2.89 5.13
C SER A 56 14.65 -3.44 3.89
N GLU A 57 13.52 -4.12 4.05
CA GLU A 57 12.69 -4.60 2.93
C GLU A 57 12.08 -3.44 2.17
N LEU A 58 11.55 -2.45 2.92
CA LEU A 58 10.97 -1.25 2.35
C LEU A 58 12.02 -0.47 1.54
N GLU A 59 13.20 -0.20 2.08
CA GLU A 59 14.26 0.56 1.37
C GLU A 59 14.68 -0.11 0.06
N ARG A 60 14.84 -1.44 0.05
CA ARG A 60 15.17 -2.20 -1.17
C ARG A 60 14.10 -2.06 -2.25
N ASP A 61 12.83 -2.03 -1.85
CA ASP A 61 11.72 -1.94 -2.80
C ASP A 61 11.46 -0.50 -3.24
N VAL A 62 11.56 0.49 -2.34
CA VAL A 62 11.50 1.93 -2.67
C VAL A 62 12.53 2.30 -3.73
N ALA A 63 13.72 1.70 -3.71
CA ALA A 63 14.75 1.93 -4.72
C ALA A 63 14.34 1.50 -6.15
N LYS A 64 13.35 0.62 -6.30
CA LYS A 64 12.94 0.02 -7.59
C LYS A 64 11.52 0.37 -7.98
N MET A 65 10.61 0.41 -7.02
CA MET A 65 9.17 0.56 -7.21
C MET A 65 8.78 1.79 -8.05
N PRO A 66 9.34 3.00 -7.87
CA PRO A 66 9.01 4.15 -8.71
C PRO A 66 9.30 3.95 -10.20
N THR A 67 10.27 3.10 -10.56
CA THR A 67 10.57 2.80 -11.97
C THR A 67 9.60 1.78 -12.60
N GLN A 68 8.83 1.09 -11.75
CA GLN A 68 7.90 0.04 -12.15
C GLN A 68 6.45 0.52 -12.08
N LEU A 69 6.12 1.43 -11.16
CA LEU A 69 4.76 1.95 -11.00
C LEU A 69 4.29 2.74 -12.22
N ALA A 70 3.12 2.38 -12.75
CA ALA A 70 2.42 3.21 -13.71
C ALA A 70 2.15 4.61 -13.12
N LYS A 71 2.12 5.64 -13.97
CA LYS A 71 1.92 7.04 -13.54
C LYS A 71 0.55 7.30 -12.90
N THR A 72 -0.43 6.47 -13.22
CA THR A 72 -1.79 6.50 -12.68
C THR A 72 -1.98 5.60 -11.46
N ALA A 73 -0.99 4.76 -11.13
CA ALA A 73 -1.14 3.75 -10.09
C ALA A 73 -1.19 4.35 -8.68
N MET A 74 -1.87 3.62 -7.80
CA MET A 74 -1.92 3.86 -6.37
C MET A 74 -1.02 2.83 -5.68
N TRP A 75 -0.04 3.29 -4.92
CA TRP A 75 0.80 2.41 -4.12
C TRP A 75 0.42 2.51 -2.65
N TRP A 76 -0.18 1.44 -2.12
CA TRP A 76 -0.40 1.26 -0.70
C TRP A 76 0.80 0.54 -0.09
N VAL A 77 1.55 1.27 0.73
CA VAL A 77 2.63 0.70 1.54
C VAL A 77 2.05 0.26 2.87
N VAL A 78 2.17 -1.02 3.19
CA VAL A 78 1.48 -1.68 4.30
C VAL A 78 2.48 -2.26 5.29
N TRP A 79 2.27 -2.03 6.59
CA TRP A 79 3.18 -2.46 7.66
C TRP A 79 2.41 -2.87 8.93
N PRO A 80 3.02 -3.70 9.82
CA PRO A 80 2.37 -4.13 11.05
C PRO A 80 2.09 -2.92 11.94
N ARG A 81 0.84 -2.78 12.40
CA ARG A 81 0.42 -1.61 13.16
C ARG A 81 0.59 -1.82 14.67
N LYS A 82 1.15 -0.80 15.34
CA LYS A 82 1.31 -0.79 16.80
C LYS A 82 0.00 -0.95 17.56
N ALA A 83 -1.08 -0.36 17.04
CA ALA A 83 -2.41 -0.47 17.63
C ALA A 83 -3.02 -1.88 17.54
N GLY A 84 -2.45 -2.79 16.74
CA GLY A 84 -2.77 -4.22 16.71
C GLY A 84 -1.87 -5.04 17.64
N GLY A 85 -1.03 -4.40 18.46
CA GLY A 85 -0.06 -5.06 19.34
C GLY A 85 1.29 -5.39 18.70
N HIS A 86 1.52 -4.98 17.44
CA HIS A 86 2.75 -5.30 16.71
C HIS A 86 3.88 -4.32 17.01
N THR A 87 5.11 -4.84 17.02
CA THR A 87 6.32 -4.01 16.97
C THR A 87 6.76 -3.87 15.52
N SER A 88 6.93 -2.63 15.06
CA SER A 88 7.38 -2.30 13.69
C SER A 88 8.37 -1.15 13.76
N ASP A 89 9.46 -1.28 13.00
CA ASP A 89 10.45 -0.22 12.73
C ASP A 89 9.97 0.73 11.61
N ILE A 90 8.92 0.36 10.89
CA ILE A 90 8.24 1.20 9.90
C ILE A 90 7.25 2.13 10.59
N THR A 91 7.35 3.42 10.27
CA THR A 91 6.45 4.49 10.72
C THR A 91 6.04 5.35 9.53
N GLU A 92 4.93 6.09 9.62
CA GLU A 92 4.53 7.01 8.55
C GLU A 92 5.63 8.04 8.20
N ASN A 93 6.37 8.52 9.20
CA ASN A 93 7.46 9.47 8.99
C ASN A 93 8.59 8.84 8.18
N LEU A 94 8.97 7.59 8.48
CA LEU A 94 9.93 6.85 7.67
C LEU A 94 9.43 6.67 6.24
N LEU A 95 8.15 6.35 6.06
CA LEU A 95 7.57 6.21 4.72
C LEU A 95 7.68 7.52 3.92
N ARG A 96 7.35 8.65 4.55
CA ARG A 96 7.46 9.97 3.91
C ARG A 96 8.92 10.32 3.58
N GLU A 97 9.84 10.07 4.50
CA GLU A 97 11.28 10.28 4.31
C GLU A 97 11.80 9.51 3.08
N LEU A 98 11.42 8.25 2.93
CA LEU A 98 11.89 7.40 1.86
C LEU A 98 11.19 7.65 0.52
N ILE A 99 9.86 7.91 0.53
CA ILE A 99 9.04 7.86 -0.68
C ILE A 99 8.82 9.25 -1.29
N LEU A 100 8.67 10.32 -0.50
CA LEU A 100 8.45 11.66 -1.06
C LEU A 100 9.56 12.15 -2.02
N PRO A 101 10.85 11.84 -1.78
CA PRO A 101 11.93 12.20 -2.72
C PRO A 101 11.83 11.52 -4.08
N THR A 102 11.07 10.43 -4.20
CA THR A 102 10.91 9.67 -5.45
C THR A 102 9.93 10.31 -6.44
N GLY A 103 9.27 11.41 -6.04
CA GLY A 103 8.24 12.09 -6.84
C GLY A 103 6.82 11.61 -6.57
N LEU A 104 6.62 10.68 -5.64
CA LEU A 104 5.31 10.36 -5.08
C LEU A 104 4.94 11.30 -3.92
N VAL A 105 3.66 11.35 -3.59
CA VAL A 105 3.08 12.06 -2.44
C VAL A 105 2.12 11.16 -1.68
N ASP A 106 2.07 11.28 -0.36
CA ASP A 106 1.07 10.59 0.45
C ASP A 106 -0.31 11.26 0.35
N VAL A 107 -1.35 10.43 0.44
CA VAL A 107 -2.75 10.87 0.26
C VAL A 107 -3.61 10.48 1.46
N LYS A 108 -3.46 9.25 1.94
CA LYS A 108 -4.36 8.68 2.95
C LYS A 108 -3.67 7.58 3.73
N VAL A 109 -3.72 7.67 5.05
CA VAL A 109 -3.44 6.55 5.95
C VAL A 109 -4.74 5.86 6.35
N ALA A 110 -4.71 4.53 6.52
CA ALA A 110 -5.81 3.80 7.13
C ALA A 110 -5.34 2.47 7.75
N ALA A 111 -6.07 1.98 8.75
CA ALA A 111 -6.01 0.57 9.14
C ALA A 111 -6.70 -0.26 8.05
N LEU A 112 -6.01 -1.26 7.52
CA LEU A 112 -6.55 -2.18 6.51
C LEU A 112 -7.36 -3.28 7.21
N ASP A 113 -6.86 -3.73 8.36
CA ASP A 113 -7.53 -4.64 9.31
C ASP A 113 -6.98 -4.42 10.74
N ASP A 114 -7.09 -5.44 11.59
CA ASP A 114 -6.62 -5.39 12.98
C ASP A 114 -5.07 -5.32 13.08
N ASP A 115 -4.35 -5.88 12.10
CA ASP A 115 -2.90 -6.11 12.14
C ASP A 115 -2.10 -5.12 11.26
N TRP A 116 -2.73 -4.54 10.24
CA TRP A 116 -2.02 -3.81 9.20
C TRP A 116 -2.49 -2.35 9.06
N SER A 117 -1.52 -1.44 9.08
CA SER A 117 -1.71 -0.05 8.66
C SER A 117 -1.20 0.11 7.24
N GLY A 118 -1.80 1.00 6.46
CA GLY A 118 -1.36 1.32 5.11
C GLY A 118 -1.41 2.81 4.83
N LEU A 119 -0.43 3.29 4.05
CA LEU A 119 -0.33 4.65 3.57
C LEU A 119 -0.32 4.64 2.05
N LYS A 120 -1.27 5.36 1.48
CA LYS A 120 -1.43 5.52 0.03
C LYS A 120 -0.49 6.59 -0.49
N PHE A 121 0.27 6.23 -1.51
CA PHE A 121 1.08 7.11 -2.33
C PHE A 121 0.58 7.13 -3.78
N VAL A 122 0.69 8.28 -4.42
CA VAL A 122 0.44 8.49 -5.85
C VAL A 122 1.50 9.41 -6.42
N TRP A 123 1.69 9.41 -7.74
CA TRP A 123 2.53 10.40 -8.39
C TRP A 123 2.02 11.82 -8.14
N ARG A 124 2.96 12.74 -7.93
CA ARG A 124 2.67 14.17 -7.96
C ARG A 124 1.98 14.55 -9.26
N LYS A 125 1.09 15.55 -9.20
CA LYS A 125 0.26 15.92 -10.37
C LYS A 125 1.07 16.42 -11.55
N GLU A 126 2.25 16.96 -11.30
CA GLU A 126 3.21 17.45 -12.28
C GLU A 126 4.15 16.35 -12.84
N LEU A 127 4.11 15.13 -12.28
CA LEU A 127 4.94 13.99 -12.69
C LEU A 127 4.14 12.81 -13.26
N ARG A 128 2.84 13.02 -13.52
CA ARG A 128 1.89 12.06 -14.12
C ARG A 128 1.52 12.43 -15.54
#